data_AF-A0A554L9S3-F1
#
_entry.id   AF-A0A554L9S3-F1
#
_cell.length_a   1.000
_cell.length_b   1.000
_cell.length_c   1.000
_cell.angle_alpha   90.00
_cell.angle_beta   90.00
_cell.angle_gamma   90.00
#
_symmetry.space_group_name_H-M   'P 1'
#
loop_
_entity.id
_entity.type
_entity.pdbx_description
1 polymer ?
#
loop_
_entity_poly.entity_id
_entity_poly.type
_entity_poly.pdbx_seq_one_letter_code
_entity_poly.pdbx_strand_id
1 'polypeptide(L)'
;MFRYQRQIITFVASVVLSLALVSMMAFGATYIDVDSVGIATDTPGAALGVKGAGIFEGFVSAQYYTSTSTTNSWLLGDALGLGTTTPGLRLSVDGNIYGDIAHIDDHLRTSYFLATSTTATSTIGFGLTVDSTTLVVDASVNGVGIATSTLVSIGADRATLSIGAGTGSTTVFVAGGGALGGAMIFKDTDGNGCTMISFNDGALQTGDIACPK
;
A
#
# COMPACT_ATOMS: atom_id res chain seq x y z
N MET A 1 8.34 52.19 -70.06
CA MET A 1 8.26 50.84 -69.47
C MET A 1 8.81 50.74 -68.03
N PHE A 2 9.74 51.62 -67.60
CA PHE A 2 10.38 51.57 -66.27
C PHE A 2 9.57 52.11 -65.07
N ARG A 3 8.44 52.82 -65.30
CA ARG A 3 7.69 53.50 -64.21
C ARG A 3 6.97 52.53 -63.25
N TYR A 4 6.64 51.32 -63.73
CA TYR A 4 5.95 50.30 -62.91
C TYR A 4 6.92 49.33 -62.20
N GLN A 5 8.19 49.24 -62.62
CA GLN A 5 9.14 48.28 -62.03
C GLN A 5 9.43 48.56 -60.56
N ARG A 6 9.56 49.83 -60.16
CA ARG A 6 9.75 50.18 -58.74
C ARG A 6 8.52 49.83 -57.89
N GLN A 7 7.31 50.08 -58.38
CA GLN A 7 6.08 49.72 -57.67
C GLN A 7 5.93 48.21 -57.52
N ILE A 8 6.24 47.44 -58.56
CA ILE A 8 6.20 45.97 -58.54
C ILE A 8 7.21 45.41 -57.53
N ILE A 9 8.45 45.90 -57.53
CA ILE A 9 9.49 45.44 -56.59
C ILE A 9 9.08 45.71 -55.15
N THR A 10 8.52 46.90 -54.86
CA THR A 10 8.11 47.26 -53.50
C THR A 10 6.94 46.40 -53.02
N PHE A 11 5.98 46.11 -53.91
CA PHE A 11 4.85 45.22 -53.63
C PHE A 11 5.33 43.80 -53.34
N VAL A 12 6.14 43.21 -54.23
CA VAL A 12 6.67 41.85 -54.05
C VAL A 12 7.54 41.75 -52.79
N ALA A 13 8.40 42.73 -52.54
CA ALA A 13 9.22 42.75 -51.31
C ALA A 13 8.35 42.81 -50.05
N SER A 14 7.26 43.59 -50.06
CA SER A 14 6.34 43.65 -48.92
C SER A 14 5.61 42.33 -48.68
N VAL A 15 5.18 41.64 -49.75
CA VAL A 15 4.51 40.34 -49.67
C VAL A 15 5.46 39.29 -49.13
N VAL A 16 6.67 39.19 -49.69
CA VAL A 16 7.69 38.23 -49.24
C VAL A 16 8.10 38.49 -47.79
N LEU A 17 8.29 39.77 -47.41
CA LEU A 17 8.64 40.12 -46.04
C LEU A 17 7.51 39.81 -45.06
N SER A 18 6.25 40.03 -45.46
CA SER A 18 5.09 39.67 -44.63
C SER A 18 4.95 38.15 -44.44
N LEU A 19 5.20 37.36 -45.49
CA LEU A 19 5.20 35.90 -45.42
C LEU A 19 6.34 35.37 -44.52
N ALA A 20 7.54 35.95 -44.63
CA ALA A 20 8.68 35.57 -43.81
C ALA A 20 8.49 35.93 -42.34
N LEU A 21 7.86 37.08 -42.05
CA LEU A 21 7.52 37.50 -40.69
C LEU A 21 6.49 36.56 -40.06
N VAL A 22 5.40 36.25 -40.79
CA VAL A 22 4.35 35.35 -40.29
C VAL A 22 4.88 33.94 -40.03
N SER A 23 5.77 33.42 -40.89
CA SER A 23 6.37 32.11 -40.65
C SER A 23 7.29 32.11 -39.43
N MET A 24 8.13 33.13 -39.25
CA MET A 24 9.02 33.23 -38.08
C MET A 24 8.28 33.38 -36.74
N MET A 25 7.11 34.01 -36.73
CA MET A 25 6.26 34.09 -35.51
C MET A 25 5.67 32.73 -35.13
N ALA A 26 5.38 31.86 -36.10
CA ALA A 26 4.84 30.52 -35.86
C ALA A 26 5.90 29.59 -35.25
N PHE A 27 7.17 29.69 -35.68
CA PHE A 27 8.25 28.80 -35.19
C PHE A 27 8.70 29.05 -33.73
N GLY A 28 8.24 30.13 -33.08
CA GLY A 28 8.74 30.53 -31.75
C GLY A 28 7.94 30.03 -30.54
N ALA A 29 6.69 29.59 -30.70
CA ALA A 29 5.81 29.28 -29.56
C ALA A 29 4.94 28.03 -29.74
N THR A 30 4.52 27.74 -30.98
CA THR A 30 3.57 26.66 -31.26
C THR A 30 3.92 26.00 -32.60
N TYR A 31 4.32 24.74 -32.58
CA TYR A 31 4.46 23.91 -33.77
C TYR A 31 3.08 23.38 -34.15
N ILE A 32 2.64 23.59 -35.38
CA ILE A 32 1.40 23.00 -35.92
C ILE A 32 1.76 22.30 -37.21
N ASP A 33 1.62 20.99 -37.21
CA ASP A 33 1.75 20.10 -38.36
C ASP A 33 0.42 19.40 -38.63
N VAL A 34 0.31 18.74 -39.78
CA VAL A 34 -0.90 18.02 -40.21
C VAL A 34 -1.33 16.97 -39.16
N ASP A 35 -0.36 16.33 -38.51
CA ASP A 35 -0.61 15.23 -37.58
C ASP A 35 -0.27 15.58 -36.11
N SER A 36 0.30 16.76 -35.83
CA SER A 36 0.70 17.10 -34.46
C SER A 36 0.68 18.59 -34.12
N VAL A 37 0.47 18.88 -32.84
CA VAL A 37 0.57 20.21 -32.25
C VAL A 37 1.60 20.18 -31.12
N GLY A 38 2.62 21.02 -31.20
CA GLY A 38 3.62 21.23 -30.15
C GLY A 38 3.44 22.60 -29.50
N ILE A 39 3.42 22.64 -28.17
CA ILE A 39 3.42 23.89 -27.39
C ILE A 39 4.75 23.96 -26.62
N ALA A 40 5.53 25.00 -26.89
CA ALA A 40 6.92 25.14 -26.39
C ALA A 40 7.85 23.96 -26.76
N THR A 41 7.50 23.20 -27.79
CA THR A 41 8.31 22.14 -28.40
C THR A 41 8.04 22.08 -29.89
N ASP A 42 9.09 21.84 -30.68
CA ASP A 42 9.08 21.63 -32.12
C ASP A 42 9.09 20.13 -32.50
N THR A 43 9.16 19.26 -31.50
CA THR A 43 9.31 17.81 -31.65
C THR A 43 8.33 17.11 -30.70
N PRO A 44 7.01 17.30 -30.87
CA PRO A 44 6.02 16.64 -30.02
C PRO A 44 6.13 15.12 -30.18
N GLY A 45 6.26 14.39 -29.07
CA GLY A 45 6.36 12.92 -29.07
C GLY A 45 5.05 12.19 -29.37
N ALA A 46 3.97 12.92 -29.63
CA ALA A 46 2.62 12.44 -29.92
C ALA A 46 1.85 13.54 -30.71
N ALA A 47 0.57 13.30 -31.03
CA ALA A 47 -0.27 14.27 -31.74
C ALA A 47 -0.47 15.60 -30.98
N LEU A 48 -0.31 15.61 -29.66
CA LEU A 48 -0.23 16.84 -28.86
C LEU A 48 0.93 16.72 -27.87
N GLY A 49 1.91 17.61 -27.96
CA GLY A 49 3.04 17.69 -27.03
C GLY A 49 3.11 19.06 -26.36
N VAL A 50 3.15 19.08 -25.03
CA VAL A 50 3.32 20.31 -24.25
C VAL A 50 4.59 20.18 -23.42
N LYS A 51 5.57 21.05 -23.68
CA LYS A 51 6.77 21.15 -22.83
C LYS A 51 6.50 22.09 -21.66
N GLY A 52 5.90 21.55 -20.60
CA GLY A 52 5.50 22.31 -19.41
C GLY A 52 4.18 21.81 -18.82
N ALA A 53 3.47 22.67 -18.09
CA ALA A 53 2.16 22.36 -17.52
C ALA A 53 1.03 22.71 -18.51
N GLY A 54 0.10 21.78 -18.71
CA GLY A 54 -1.19 22.05 -19.37
C GLY A 54 -2.26 22.39 -18.35
N ILE A 55 -3.03 23.45 -18.59
CA ILE A 55 -4.21 23.81 -17.79
C ILE A 55 -5.45 23.45 -18.59
N PHE A 56 -6.29 22.58 -18.05
CA PHE A 56 -7.57 22.19 -18.65
C PHE A 56 -8.69 22.60 -17.70
N GLU A 57 -9.48 23.60 -18.08
CA GLU A 57 -10.62 24.08 -17.28
C GLU A 57 -11.88 23.18 -17.39
N GLY A 58 -11.78 22.11 -18.19
CA GLY A 58 -12.87 21.17 -18.46
C GLY A 58 -12.43 19.70 -18.39
N PHE A 59 -13.19 18.83 -19.03
CA PHE A 59 -12.91 17.39 -19.02
C PHE A 59 -11.78 17.01 -19.98
N VAL A 60 -10.85 16.20 -19.49
CA VAL A 60 -9.88 15.49 -20.32
C VAL A 60 -10.32 14.03 -20.39
N SER A 61 -10.68 13.57 -21.60
CA SER A 61 -11.04 12.18 -21.86
C SER A 61 -9.82 11.44 -22.41
N ALA A 62 -9.28 10.52 -21.62
CA ALA A 62 -8.15 9.67 -21.99
C ALA A 62 -8.44 8.22 -21.57
N GLN A 63 -7.90 7.25 -22.32
CA GLN A 63 -8.03 5.84 -21.95
C GLN A 63 -7.22 5.51 -20.69
N TYR A 64 -6.05 6.13 -20.54
CA TYR A 64 -5.19 6.01 -19.38
C TYR A 64 -4.32 7.27 -19.25
N TYR A 65 -3.86 7.53 -18.03
CA TYR A 65 -2.84 8.54 -17.77
C TYR A 65 -1.58 7.83 -17.28
N THR A 66 -0.45 8.10 -17.93
CA THR A 66 0.86 7.56 -17.54
C THR A 66 1.78 8.71 -17.21
N SER A 67 2.44 8.64 -16.05
CA SER A 67 3.53 9.53 -15.73
C SER A 67 4.84 8.76 -15.73
N THR A 68 5.81 9.26 -16.48
CA THR A 68 7.16 8.69 -16.57
C THR A 68 8.14 9.35 -15.58
N SER A 69 7.66 10.25 -14.74
CA SER A 69 8.47 10.92 -13.73
C SER A 69 8.81 9.95 -12.59
N THR A 70 10.08 9.88 -12.22
CA THR A 70 10.58 9.02 -11.13
C THR A 70 10.63 9.72 -9.77
N THR A 71 10.37 11.04 -9.73
CA THR A 71 10.52 11.86 -8.51
C THR A 71 9.23 12.54 -8.09
N ASN A 72 8.42 13.01 -9.04
CA ASN A 72 7.15 13.70 -8.76
C ASN A 72 6.15 13.42 -9.89
N SER A 73 5.06 12.73 -9.56
CA SER A 73 3.92 12.57 -10.45
C SER A 73 2.66 13.02 -9.72
N TRP A 74 2.13 14.17 -10.12
CA TRP A 74 0.79 14.60 -9.73
C TRP A 74 -0.11 14.35 -10.91
N LEU A 75 -0.76 13.19 -10.91
CA LEU A 75 -1.86 12.97 -11.85
C LEU A 75 -2.99 13.97 -11.56
N LEU A 76 -3.13 14.40 -10.31
CA LEU A 76 -4.16 15.31 -9.81
C LEU A 76 -3.59 16.15 -8.66
N GLY A 77 -4.12 17.36 -8.47
CA GLY A 77 -3.64 18.34 -7.48
C GLY A 77 -3.84 17.90 -6.02
N ASP A 78 -4.80 18.51 -5.31
CA ASP A 78 -4.95 18.28 -3.87
C ASP A 78 -5.66 16.96 -3.53
N ALA A 79 -6.63 16.52 -4.34
CA ALA A 79 -7.37 15.28 -4.12
C ALA A 79 -7.69 14.53 -5.42
N LEU A 80 -7.60 13.20 -5.37
CA LEU A 80 -8.00 12.25 -6.40
C LEU A 80 -9.27 11.50 -5.95
N GLY A 81 -10.37 11.72 -6.66
CA GLY A 81 -11.60 10.92 -6.56
C GLY A 81 -11.68 9.87 -7.66
N LEU A 82 -11.81 8.60 -7.30
CA LEU A 82 -12.19 7.52 -8.21
C LEU A 82 -13.62 7.10 -7.89
N GLY A 83 -14.55 7.31 -8.83
CA GLY A 83 -15.98 7.01 -8.60
C GLY A 83 -16.70 7.99 -7.67
N THR A 84 -16.02 9.01 -7.15
CA THR A 84 -16.59 10.06 -6.29
C THR A 84 -16.36 11.45 -6.89
N THR A 85 -17.34 12.33 -6.72
CA THR A 85 -17.27 13.75 -7.12
C THR A 85 -16.86 14.67 -5.96
N THR A 86 -16.71 14.13 -4.75
CA THR A 86 -16.33 14.89 -3.55
C THR A 86 -15.41 14.05 -2.67
N PRO A 87 -14.12 13.94 -3.00
CA PRO A 87 -13.16 13.20 -2.19
C PRO A 87 -13.09 13.77 -0.77
N GLY A 88 -13.29 12.92 0.23
CA GLY A 88 -13.15 13.33 1.64
C GLY A 88 -11.69 13.46 2.10
N LEU A 89 -10.75 12.93 1.32
CA LEU A 89 -9.30 12.92 1.56
C LEU A 89 -8.56 13.09 0.22
N ARG A 90 -7.23 13.19 0.27
CA ARG A 90 -6.38 13.34 -0.93
C ARG A 90 -6.49 12.18 -1.92
N LEU A 91 -6.92 10.99 -1.47
CA LEU A 91 -7.34 9.89 -2.31
C LEU A 91 -8.64 9.33 -1.75
N SER A 92 -9.70 9.30 -2.55
CA SER A 92 -10.98 8.71 -2.19
C SER A 92 -11.47 7.84 -3.34
N VAL A 93 -11.75 6.58 -3.03
CA VAL A 93 -12.28 5.61 -4.00
C VAL A 93 -13.64 5.19 -3.48
N ASP A 94 -14.69 5.46 -4.26
CA ASP A 94 -16.02 4.91 -3.99
C ASP A 94 -16.08 3.50 -4.59
N GLY A 95 -15.68 2.51 -3.79
CA GLY A 95 -15.65 1.10 -4.16
C GLY A 95 -14.34 0.38 -3.87
N ASN A 96 -14.06 -0.65 -4.66
CA ASN A 96 -12.90 -1.53 -4.47
C ASN A 96 -11.68 -1.02 -5.24
N ILE A 97 -10.50 -1.16 -4.63
CA ILE A 97 -9.21 -1.00 -5.31
C ILE A 97 -8.74 -2.39 -5.75
N TYR A 98 -8.72 -2.64 -7.06
CA TYR A 98 -8.13 -3.85 -7.64
C TYR A 98 -6.70 -3.55 -8.08
N GLY A 99 -5.72 -4.00 -7.32
CA GLY A 99 -4.30 -3.88 -7.64
C GLY A 99 -3.53 -5.07 -7.08
N ASP A 100 -2.33 -5.32 -7.62
CA ASP A 100 -1.45 -6.38 -7.12
C ASP A 100 -0.90 -6.02 -5.74
N ILE A 101 -0.43 -4.78 -5.57
CA ILE A 101 0.16 -4.29 -4.32
C ILE A 101 -0.42 -2.92 -3.97
N ALA A 102 -0.83 -2.75 -2.71
CA ALA A 102 -1.10 -1.45 -2.10
C ALA A 102 -0.04 -1.19 -1.02
N HIS A 103 0.80 -0.16 -1.21
CA HIS A 103 1.80 0.26 -0.23
C HIS A 103 1.24 1.41 0.60
N ILE A 104 1.24 1.25 1.94
CA ILE A 104 0.76 2.26 2.90
C ILE A 104 1.86 2.41 3.95
N ASP A 105 2.54 3.55 3.98
CA ASP A 105 3.72 3.78 4.83
C ASP A 105 3.42 3.92 6.33
N ASP A 106 2.20 4.32 6.68
CA ASP A 106 1.82 4.69 8.04
C ASP A 106 0.68 3.79 8.56
N HIS A 107 -0.56 4.26 8.60
CA HIS A 107 -1.68 3.50 9.15
C HIS A 107 -2.74 3.17 8.09
N LEU A 108 -3.17 1.90 8.04
CA LEU A 108 -4.40 1.47 7.35
C LEU A 108 -5.55 1.38 8.36
N ARG A 109 -6.56 2.24 8.21
CA ARG A 109 -7.80 2.18 9.00
C ARG A 109 -8.87 1.47 8.19
N THR A 110 -9.25 0.27 8.62
CA THR A 110 -10.31 -0.55 8.00
C THR A 110 -11.20 -1.16 9.08
N SER A 111 -12.42 -1.53 8.71
CA SER A 111 -13.33 -2.25 9.63
C SER A 111 -12.95 -3.72 9.79
N TYR A 112 -12.37 -4.34 8.76
CA TYR A 112 -11.90 -5.72 8.79
C TYR A 112 -10.82 -5.96 7.72
N PHE A 113 -10.03 -7.02 7.93
CA PHE A 113 -9.10 -7.56 6.94
C PHE A 113 -9.64 -8.90 6.45
N LEU A 114 -9.82 -9.05 5.14
CA LEU A 114 -10.27 -10.30 4.52
C LEU A 114 -9.19 -10.78 3.53
N ALA A 115 -8.46 -11.83 3.91
CA ALA A 115 -7.47 -12.48 3.06
C ALA A 115 -8.03 -13.81 2.53
N THR A 116 -8.36 -13.86 1.24
CA THR A 116 -8.99 -15.04 0.60
C THR A 116 -8.02 -15.90 -0.20
N SER A 117 -6.76 -15.47 -0.36
CA SER A 117 -5.76 -16.26 -1.09
C SER A 117 -5.41 -17.52 -0.30
N THR A 118 -5.43 -18.68 -0.96
CA THR A 118 -5.04 -19.97 -0.37
C THR A 118 -3.55 -20.24 -0.48
N THR A 119 -2.81 -19.42 -1.25
CA THR A 119 -1.37 -19.58 -1.49
C THR A 119 -0.53 -18.42 -0.99
N ALA A 120 -1.14 -17.29 -0.62
CA ALA A 120 -0.41 -16.13 -0.11
C ALA A 120 -0.39 -16.13 1.43
N THR A 121 0.78 -15.88 2.00
CA THR A 121 0.95 -15.67 3.44
C THR A 121 0.60 -14.22 3.80
N SER A 122 -0.29 -14.03 4.77
CA SER A 122 -0.51 -12.72 5.39
C SER A 122 0.41 -12.57 6.59
N THR A 123 1.31 -11.59 6.56
CA THR A 123 2.25 -11.31 7.66
C THR A 123 1.90 -9.98 8.32
N ILE A 124 1.58 -10.02 9.61
CA ILE A 124 1.42 -8.81 10.45
C ILE A 124 2.68 -8.70 11.31
N GLY A 125 3.56 -7.76 10.96
CA GLY A 125 4.81 -7.50 11.68
C GLY A 125 4.61 -6.67 12.95
N PHE A 126 5.61 -6.68 13.84
CA PHE A 126 5.69 -5.84 15.05
C PHE A 126 4.59 -6.06 16.12
N GLY A 127 3.73 -7.05 15.92
CA GLY A 127 2.76 -7.54 16.89
C GLY A 127 1.31 -7.44 16.40
N LEU A 128 0.44 -8.28 16.95
CA LEU A 128 -1.00 -8.30 16.67
C LEU A 128 -1.77 -8.20 17.99
N THR A 129 -2.44 -7.08 18.20
CA THR A 129 -3.39 -6.91 19.31
C THR A 129 -4.81 -7.01 18.73
N VAL A 130 -5.53 -8.09 19.04
CA VAL A 130 -6.90 -8.31 18.52
C VAL A 130 -7.96 -7.56 19.35
N ASP A 131 -7.63 -7.33 20.62
CA ASP A 131 -8.25 -6.37 21.53
C ASP A 131 -7.21 -6.05 22.61
N SER A 132 -7.27 -4.85 23.19
CA SER A 132 -6.35 -4.35 24.21
C SER A 132 -6.20 -5.25 25.45
N THR A 133 -7.08 -6.24 25.61
CA THR A 133 -7.08 -7.12 26.78
C THR A 133 -7.09 -8.61 26.48
N THR A 134 -7.41 -9.09 25.26
CA THR A 134 -7.67 -10.52 25.05
C THR A 134 -6.55 -11.29 24.38
N LEU A 135 -5.87 -10.73 23.39
CA LEU A 135 -4.80 -11.42 22.65
C LEU A 135 -3.80 -10.41 22.10
N VAL A 136 -2.55 -10.55 22.52
CA VAL A 136 -1.40 -9.78 22.05
C VAL A 136 -0.33 -10.75 21.56
N VAL A 137 0.01 -10.71 20.28
CA VAL A 137 1.25 -11.31 19.77
C VAL A 137 2.30 -10.21 19.76
N ASP A 138 3.44 -10.42 20.40
CA ASP A 138 4.55 -9.47 20.39
C ASP A 138 5.78 -10.14 19.79
N ALA A 139 6.08 -9.71 18.55
CA ALA A 139 7.20 -10.22 17.78
C ALA A 139 8.56 -9.77 18.33
N SER A 140 8.62 -8.67 19.10
CA SER A 140 9.87 -8.17 19.67
C SER A 140 10.37 -9.04 20.83
N VAL A 141 9.45 -9.76 21.50
CA VAL A 141 9.76 -10.69 22.60
C VAL A 141 9.43 -12.15 22.27
N ASN A 142 9.12 -12.46 21.01
CA ASN A 142 8.72 -13.80 20.54
C ASN A 142 7.61 -14.44 21.41
N GLY A 143 6.62 -13.64 21.83
CA GLY A 143 5.63 -14.04 22.84
C GLY A 143 4.19 -13.89 22.39
N VAL A 144 3.31 -14.64 23.06
CA VAL A 144 1.85 -14.50 22.94
C VAL A 144 1.27 -14.28 24.34
N GLY A 145 0.61 -13.14 24.52
CA GLY A 145 -0.21 -12.82 25.69
C GLY A 145 -1.67 -13.15 25.41
N ILE A 146 -2.32 -13.88 26.32
CA ILE A 146 -3.76 -14.12 26.30
C ILE A 146 -4.35 -13.51 27.58
N ALA A 147 -5.45 -12.78 27.43
CA ALA A 147 -6.15 -12.08 28.52
C ALA A 147 -5.26 -11.06 29.29
N THR A 148 -4.21 -10.54 28.63
CA THR A 148 -3.28 -9.56 29.20
C THR A 148 -2.98 -8.44 28.20
N SER A 149 -2.80 -7.22 28.71
CA SER A 149 -2.38 -6.04 27.93
C SER A 149 -0.86 -5.83 27.91
N THR A 150 -0.11 -6.62 28.69
CA THR A 150 1.36 -6.54 28.79
C THR A 150 1.97 -7.94 28.82
N LEU A 151 3.00 -8.20 28.01
CA LEU A 151 3.79 -9.42 28.14
C LEU A 151 4.87 -9.21 29.20
N VAL A 152 4.95 -10.12 30.17
CA VAL A 152 6.14 -10.24 31.03
C VAL A 152 7.23 -10.89 30.19
N SER A 153 8.28 -10.14 29.87
CA SER A 153 9.42 -10.68 29.11
C SER A 153 10.19 -11.69 29.97
N ILE A 154 10.22 -12.96 29.56
CA ILE A 154 11.02 -14.00 30.22
C ILE A 154 12.21 -14.34 29.33
N GLY A 155 13.07 -13.35 29.05
CA GLY A 155 14.33 -13.52 28.30
C GLY A 155 14.16 -13.79 26.80
N ALA A 156 15.13 -13.34 25.99
CA ALA A 156 15.07 -13.35 24.53
C ALA A 156 15.00 -14.75 23.88
N ASP A 157 15.28 -15.83 24.63
CA ASP A 157 15.39 -17.20 24.12
C ASP A 157 14.20 -18.12 24.47
N ARG A 158 13.10 -17.59 25.05
CA ARG A 158 11.95 -18.42 25.45
C ARG A 158 10.65 -17.87 24.87
N ALA A 159 10.04 -18.66 23.98
CA ALA A 159 8.66 -18.43 23.55
C ALA A 159 7.75 -18.46 24.78
N THR A 160 7.27 -17.28 25.18
CA THR A 160 6.51 -17.12 26.42
C THR A 160 5.03 -17.05 26.07
N LEU A 161 4.26 -18.04 26.54
CA LEU A 161 2.81 -17.95 26.65
C LEU A 161 2.47 -17.40 28.04
N SER A 162 2.06 -16.13 28.10
CA SER A 162 1.60 -15.50 29.35
C SER A 162 0.08 -15.50 29.38
N ILE A 163 -0.48 -16.23 30.35
CA ILE A 163 -1.93 -16.27 30.62
C ILE A 163 -2.13 -15.51 31.94
N GLY A 164 -2.53 -14.25 31.81
CA GLY A 164 -2.78 -13.33 32.91
C GLY A 164 -4.26 -13.00 33.01
N ALA A 165 -4.75 -12.64 34.19
CA ALA A 165 -6.09 -12.08 34.36
C ALA A 165 -5.93 -10.75 35.07
N GLY A 166 -6.52 -9.70 34.51
CA GLY A 166 -6.88 -8.54 35.30
C GLY A 166 -7.77 -9.02 36.46
N THR A 167 -7.23 -9.05 37.67
CA THR A 167 -7.96 -9.24 38.95
C THR A 167 -8.75 -10.55 39.17
N GLY A 168 -8.83 -11.48 38.22
CA GLY A 168 -9.53 -12.77 38.33
C GLY A 168 -8.59 -13.98 38.40
N SER A 169 -9.13 -15.17 38.70
CA SER A 169 -8.37 -16.44 38.62
C SER A 169 -7.98 -16.73 37.17
N THR A 170 -6.69 -16.91 36.89
CA THR A 170 -6.22 -17.44 35.61
C THR A 170 -6.34 -18.95 35.60
N THR A 171 -7.25 -19.48 34.79
CA THR A 171 -7.39 -20.92 34.59
C THR A 171 -6.92 -21.27 33.20
N VAL A 172 -5.91 -22.13 33.11
CA VAL A 172 -5.50 -22.76 31.85
C VAL A 172 -6.34 -24.03 31.69
N PHE A 173 -7.32 -24.00 30.80
CA PHE A 173 -8.13 -25.17 30.48
C PHE A 173 -7.37 -26.09 29.52
N VAL A 174 -6.88 -27.22 30.02
CA VAL A 174 -6.27 -28.27 29.21
C VAL A 174 -7.23 -29.46 29.18
N ALA A 175 -7.91 -29.65 28.05
CA ALA A 175 -8.84 -30.75 27.84
C ALA A 175 -8.32 -31.66 26.71
N GLY A 176 -8.35 -32.98 26.93
CA GLY A 176 -8.16 -33.97 25.87
C GLY A 176 -9.49 -34.26 25.18
N GLY A 177 -9.45 -34.71 23.92
CA GLY A 177 -10.64 -35.19 23.23
C GLY A 177 -11.03 -36.59 23.71
N GLY A 178 -12.27 -36.77 24.22
CA GLY A 178 -12.80 -38.08 24.63
C GLY A 178 -12.55 -38.44 26.12
N ALA A 179 -12.61 -39.73 26.46
CA ALA A 179 -12.40 -40.29 27.82
C ALA A 179 -10.95 -40.21 28.33
N LEU A 180 -10.07 -39.52 27.59
CA LEU A 180 -8.66 -39.36 27.87
C LEU A 180 -8.50 -37.91 28.31
N GLY A 181 -8.38 -37.66 29.62
CA GLY A 181 -8.20 -36.32 30.17
C GLY A 181 -7.04 -35.55 29.52
N GLY A 182 -7.05 -34.22 29.66
CA GLY A 182 -5.95 -33.39 29.18
C GLY A 182 -4.70 -33.57 30.04
N ALA A 183 -3.52 -33.55 29.42
CA ALA A 183 -2.24 -33.60 30.11
C ALA A 183 -1.35 -32.42 29.70
N MET A 184 -0.64 -31.85 30.67
CA MET A 184 0.47 -30.92 30.46
C MET A 184 1.78 -31.71 30.59
N ILE A 185 2.66 -31.58 29.61
CA ILE A 185 3.98 -32.25 29.61
C ILE A 185 5.05 -31.18 29.68
N PHE A 186 5.93 -31.31 30.67
CA PHE A 186 7.09 -30.45 30.87
C PHE A 186 8.33 -31.22 30.45
N LYS A 187 8.96 -30.80 29.35
CA LYS A 187 10.28 -31.30 28.92
C LYS A 187 11.35 -30.66 29.79
N ASP A 188 12.29 -31.46 30.27
CA ASP A 188 13.49 -30.93 30.91
C ASP A 188 14.28 -30.09 29.89
N THR A 189 14.89 -29.02 30.39
CA THR A 189 15.80 -28.14 29.66
C THR A 189 16.98 -28.86 29.02
N ASP A 190 17.39 -30.01 29.57
CA ASP A 190 18.47 -30.84 29.02
C ASP A 190 17.99 -31.86 27.96
N GLY A 191 16.67 -31.96 27.74
CA GLY A 191 16.04 -32.88 26.79
C GLY A 191 16.01 -34.35 27.23
N ASN A 192 16.44 -34.69 28.45
CA ASN A 192 16.61 -36.08 28.90
C ASN A 192 15.40 -36.66 29.63
N GLY A 193 14.38 -35.85 29.93
CA GLY A 193 13.21 -36.29 30.68
C GLY A 193 11.97 -35.45 30.41
N CYS A 194 10.81 -36.04 30.69
CA CYS A 194 9.53 -35.34 30.66
C CYS A 194 8.74 -35.65 31.92
N THR A 195 8.16 -34.63 32.54
CA THR A 195 7.17 -34.81 33.61
C THR A 195 5.79 -34.48 33.08
N MET A 196 4.83 -35.35 33.32
CA MET A 196 3.43 -35.13 32.96
C MET A 196 2.63 -34.71 34.20
N ILE A 197 1.74 -33.75 34.01
CA ILE A 197 0.63 -33.42 34.91
C ILE A 197 -0.66 -33.74 34.18
N SER A 198 -1.45 -34.68 34.69
CA SER A 198 -2.71 -35.12 34.08
C SER A 198 -3.81 -35.21 35.13
N PHE A 199 -5.06 -35.20 34.69
CA PHE A 199 -6.22 -35.48 35.52
C PHE A 199 -6.91 -36.73 35.00
N ASN A 200 -7.02 -37.75 35.85
CA ASN A 200 -7.69 -39.00 35.54
C ASN A 200 -8.78 -39.24 36.58
N ASP A 201 -10.04 -39.34 36.14
CA ASP A 201 -11.22 -39.50 37.00
C ASP A 201 -11.27 -38.51 38.20
N GLY A 202 -10.86 -37.26 37.96
CA GLY A 202 -10.86 -36.20 38.98
C GLY A 202 -9.65 -36.23 39.93
N ALA A 203 -8.73 -37.19 39.79
CA ALA A 203 -7.48 -37.23 40.53
C ALA A 203 -6.32 -36.60 39.74
N LEU A 204 -5.52 -35.78 40.40
CA LEU A 204 -4.26 -35.28 39.87
C LEU A 204 -3.24 -36.42 39.81
N GLN A 205 -2.71 -36.66 38.62
CA GLN A 205 -1.62 -37.60 38.37
C GLN A 205 -0.38 -36.82 37.91
N THR A 206 0.73 -37.01 38.61
CA THR A 206 2.04 -36.47 38.22
C THR A 206 3.04 -37.60 38.10
N GLY A 207 3.89 -37.60 37.08
CA GLY A 207 4.94 -38.60 36.97
C GLY A 207 5.86 -38.38 35.79
N ASP A 208 7.03 -39.01 35.85
CA ASP A 208 8.00 -39.02 34.77
C ASP A 208 7.50 -39.92 33.63
N ILE A 209 7.56 -39.41 32.40
CA ILE A 209 7.14 -40.09 31.20
C ILE A 209 8.25 -40.04 30.15
N ALA A 210 8.17 -40.94 29.16
CA ALA A 210 8.96 -40.79 27.94
C ALA A 210 8.49 -39.56 27.16
N CYS A 211 9.42 -38.71 26.74
CA CYS A 211 9.08 -37.53 25.98
C CYS A 211 8.44 -37.86 24.63
N PRO A 212 7.27 -37.27 24.30
CA PRO A 212 6.70 -37.42 22.97
C PRO A 212 7.66 -36.84 21.93
N LYS A 213 7.84 -37.62 20.86
CA LYS A 213 8.67 -37.28 19.70
C LYS A 213 8.03 -36.16 18.88
#